data_AF-A0A2D6AHD4-F1
#
_entry.id   AF-A0A2D6AHD4-F1
#
_cell.length_a   1.000
_cell.length_b   1.000
_cell.length_c   1.000
_cell.angle_alpha   90.00
_cell.angle_beta   90.00
_cell.angle_gamma   90.00
#
_symmetry.space_group_name_H-M   'P 1'
#
loop_
_entity.id
_entity.type
_entity.pdbx_description
1 polymer ?
#
loop_
_entity_poly.entity_id
_entity_poly.type
_entity_poly.pdbx_seq_one_letter_code
_entity_poly.pdbx_strand_id
1 'polypeptide(L)'
;MYPTAWFASEVVLNKPGVQYDLSLIREMNNVTNFGVSVIYRSHFNESVAVILTPINVLKENGLDLRIQIPTKQVFTDSQYVTYFYNDSSTRVSDLNLMGGRPYRWLLEQSFSPLYVGGPPMQISNLTKGNLKISIIPNLNETTPGTLIQVSAENTQKFTNQNLTELRMIFDSIGYPISFKEFQTRAQLTDNVMTTRDLDSAIGLDPQQYIWTKAMRTELEWLQKNRVVRGLIDEDLDRLSEIAPRAWGDHNLKARYFNGEWLLGITEEMIEAEYTQQYQGEPDCDGFPLSAMPTGILGDFNSSFSILYLITDQSFEGAAIRVAAVVVAALLIVIALLYIRSRRKSRDKKITHKR
;
A
#
# COMPACT_ATOMS: atom_id res chain seq x y z
N MET A 1 2.67 -5.18 -6.88
CA MET A 1 2.23 -4.82 -5.53
C MET A 1 2.47 -6.00 -4.62
N TYR A 2 3.21 -5.80 -3.53
CA TYR A 2 3.48 -6.86 -2.56
C TYR A 2 2.18 -7.30 -1.85
N PRO A 3 1.95 -8.60 -1.59
CA PRO A 3 0.80 -9.05 -0.79
C PRO A 3 0.74 -8.37 0.59
N THR A 4 1.90 -8.08 1.19
CA THR A 4 2.01 -7.35 2.47
C THR A 4 1.55 -5.90 2.41
N ALA A 5 1.58 -5.28 1.23
CA ALA A 5 1.26 -3.86 1.06
C ALA A 5 -0.20 -3.55 1.40
N TRP A 6 -1.11 -4.49 1.16
CA TRP A 6 -2.53 -4.37 1.52
C TRP A 6 -2.77 -4.25 3.02
N PHE A 7 -1.83 -4.73 3.83
CA PHE A 7 -1.90 -4.73 5.29
C PHE A 7 -1.15 -3.54 5.91
N ALA A 8 -0.73 -2.56 5.12
CA ALA A 8 0.02 -1.42 5.61
C ALA A 8 -0.27 -0.10 4.90
N SER A 9 0.00 0.98 5.62
CA SER A 9 0.09 2.33 5.09
C SER A 9 1.46 2.91 5.40
N GLU A 10 2.12 3.52 4.41
CA GLU A 10 3.52 3.95 4.49
C GLU A 10 3.70 5.35 3.92
N VAL A 11 4.42 6.21 4.66
CA VAL A 11 4.76 7.58 4.26
C VAL A 11 6.21 7.88 4.58
N VAL A 12 6.90 8.59 3.69
CA VAL A 12 8.29 9.03 3.90
C VAL A 12 8.28 10.48 4.35
N LEU A 13 8.72 10.77 5.57
CA LEU A 13 8.84 12.11 6.13
C LEU A 13 10.15 12.76 5.65
N ASN A 14 10.14 13.28 4.42
CA ASN A 14 11.30 13.82 3.68
C ASN A 14 11.17 15.30 3.29
N LYS A 15 10.11 16.01 3.73
CA LYS A 15 9.93 17.44 3.44
C LYS A 15 11.11 18.26 4.01
N PRO A 16 11.68 19.22 3.25
CA PRO A 16 12.73 20.10 3.76
C PRO A 16 12.34 20.79 5.07
N GLY A 17 13.24 20.74 6.06
CA GLY A 17 12.98 21.26 7.41
C GLY A 17 12.36 20.24 8.38
N VAL A 18 11.85 19.10 7.88
CA VAL A 18 11.48 17.98 8.75
C VAL A 18 12.74 17.26 9.22
N GLN A 19 12.85 17.05 10.53
CA GLN A 19 13.95 16.35 11.18
C GLN A 19 13.40 15.23 12.05
N TYR A 20 14.19 14.18 12.25
CA TYR A 20 13.85 13.10 13.16
C TYR A 20 15.04 12.68 14.04
N ASP A 21 14.74 12.10 15.20
CA ASP A 21 15.71 11.53 16.11
C ASP A 21 15.19 10.23 16.73
N LEU A 22 15.61 9.10 16.17
CA LEU A 22 15.22 7.78 16.68
C LEU A 22 15.96 7.39 17.96
N SER A 23 17.05 8.09 18.34
CA SER A 23 17.76 7.76 19.59
C SER A 23 16.86 7.95 20.82
N LEU A 24 15.85 8.83 20.73
CA LEU A 24 14.85 9.09 21.76
C LEU A 24 13.96 7.88 22.08
N ILE A 25 13.84 6.90 21.17
CA ILE A 25 12.94 5.76 21.34
C ILE A 25 13.67 4.40 21.37
N ARG A 26 14.88 4.31 20.83
CA ARG A 26 15.59 3.03 20.67
C ARG A 26 15.84 2.28 21.97
N GLU A 27 16.06 3.01 23.06
CA GLU A 27 16.39 2.45 24.38
C GLU A 27 15.16 2.34 25.29
N MET A 28 13.98 2.68 24.79
CA MET A 28 12.75 2.63 25.57
C MET A 28 12.23 1.20 25.69
N ASN A 29 11.56 0.91 26.82
CA ASN A 29 10.78 -0.31 26.96
C ASN A 29 9.65 -0.35 25.92
N ASN A 30 9.17 -1.56 25.60
CA ASN A 30 8.08 -1.79 24.64
C ASN A 30 8.41 -1.35 23.20
N VAL A 31 9.70 -1.46 22.85
CA VAL A 31 10.23 -1.20 21.51
C VAL A 31 11.04 -2.42 21.06
N THR A 32 10.86 -2.83 19.80
CA THR A 32 11.70 -3.84 19.14
C THR A 32 12.60 -3.14 18.13
N ASN A 33 13.92 -3.35 18.23
CA ASN A 33 14.87 -2.88 17.24
C ASN A 33 15.14 -3.98 16.20
N PHE A 34 15.04 -3.66 14.91
CA PHE A 34 15.37 -4.57 13.83
C PHE A 34 16.27 -3.87 12.81
N GLY A 35 17.58 -4.12 12.91
CA GLY A 35 18.57 -3.36 12.15
C GLY A 35 18.48 -1.86 12.44
N VAL A 36 18.29 -1.05 11.40
CA VAL A 36 18.08 0.40 11.52
C VAL A 36 16.64 0.78 11.83
N SER A 37 15.70 -0.16 11.82
CA SER A 37 14.29 0.11 12.06
C SER A 37 13.93 0.01 13.54
N VAL A 38 12.92 0.78 13.93
CA VAL A 38 12.33 0.77 15.27
C VAL A 38 10.85 0.39 15.15
N ILE A 39 10.41 -0.59 15.93
CA ILE A 39 9.04 -1.11 15.91
C ILE A 39 8.39 -0.89 17.27
N TYR A 40 7.21 -0.26 17.29
CA TYR A 40 6.37 -0.13 18.48
C TYR A 40 4.91 -0.43 18.16
N ARG A 41 4.07 -0.59 19.20
CA ARG A 41 2.61 -0.78 19.01
C ARG A 41 1.94 0.57 18.76
N SER A 42 1.07 0.64 17.76
CA SER A 42 0.32 1.84 17.41
C SER A 42 -0.49 2.37 18.60
N HIS A 43 -0.50 3.70 18.74
CA HIS A 43 -1.29 4.42 19.73
C HIS A 43 -2.77 4.55 19.33
N PHE A 44 -3.09 4.30 18.05
CA PHE A 44 -4.47 4.19 17.58
C PHE A 44 -5.06 2.79 17.80
N ASN A 45 -4.30 1.73 17.52
CA ASN A 45 -4.69 0.35 17.77
C ASN A 45 -3.47 -0.48 18.19
N GLU A 46 -3.41 -0.87 19.46
CA GLU A 46 -2.25 -1.56 20.04
C GLU A 46 -1.93 -2.92 19.38
N SER A 47 -2.86 -3.50 18.62
CA SER A 47 -2.62 -4.74 17.87
C SER A 47 -1.87 -4.52 16.56
N VAL A 48 -1.69 -3.27 16.14
CA VAL A 48 -1.03 -2.87 14.88
C VAL A 48 0.36 -2.31 15.17
N ALA A 49 1.31 -2.57 14.27
CA ALA A 49 2.67 -2.08 14.40
C ALA A 49 2.82 -0.67 13.82
N VAL A 50 3.73 0.10 14.40
CA VAL A 50 4.37 1.24 13.74
C VAL A 50 5.84 0.91 13.58
N ILE A 51 6.34 1.03 12.36
CA ILE A 51 7.70 0.74 11.97
C ILE A 51 8.31 2.03 11.45
N LEU A 52 9.42 2.45 12.06
CA LEU A 52 10.16 3.65 11.70
C LEU A 52 11.51 3.26 11.12
N THR A 53 11.79 3.65 9.88
CA THR A 53 13.02 3.27 9.17
C THR A 53 13.68 4.50 8.55
N PRO A 54 14.93 4.83 8.92
CA PRO A 54 15.71 5.85 8.20
C PRO A 54 15.86 5.46 6.73
N ILE A 55 15.53 6.36 5.80
CA ILE A 55 15.77 6.18 4.37
C ILE A 55 16.85 7.15 3.91
N ASN A 56 17.77 6.61 3.13
CA ASN A 56 18.77 7.37 2.38
C ASN A 56 19.00 6.65 1.04
N VAL A 57 18.15 6.96 0.06
CA VAL A 57 18.19 6.37 -1.29
C VAL A 57 18.21 7.50 -2.30
N LEU A 58 19.27 7.57 -3.11
CA LEU A 58 19.47 8.65 -4.08
C LEU A 58 19.35 10.03 -3.42
N LYS A 59 18.31 10.82 -3.75
CA LYS A 59 18.03 12.13 -3.13
C LYS A 59 16.85 12.08 -2.15
N GLU A 60 16.20 10.93 -2.02
CA GLU A 60 15.15 10.67 -1.02
C GLU A 60 15.82 10.35 0.32
N ASN A 61 15.80 11.34 1.22
CA ASN A 61 16.33 11.23 2.58
C ASN A 61 15.26 11.66 3.58
N GLY A 62 15.00 10.82 4.59
CA GLY A 62 13.94 11.08 5.56
C GLY A 62 13.68 9.90 6.49
N LEU A 63 12.52 9.93 7.13
CA LEU A 63 12.03 8.84 7.97
C LEU A 63 10.84 8.15 7.32
N ASP A 64 10.97 6.88 7.00
CA ASP A 64 9.84 6.04 6.63
C ASP A 64 9.00 5.72 7.87
N LEU A 65 7.72 6.04 7.82
CA LEU A 65 6.73 5.69 8.81
C LEU A 65 5.73 4.74 8.17
N ARG A 66 5.74 3.49 8.65
CA ARG A 66 4.85 2.43 8.20
C ARG A 66 3.96 1.96 9.34
N ILE A 67 2.65 2.01 9.14
CA ILE A 67 1.65 1.39 10.01
C ILE A 67 1.30 0.04 9.40
N GLN A 68 1.53 -1.06 10.11
CA GLN A 68 1.45 -2.42 9.56
C GLN A 68 0.60 -3.32 10.45
N ILE A 69 -0.48 -3.87 9.87
CA ILE A 69 -1.26 -4.96 10.46
C ILE A 69 -0.40 -6.24 10.42
N PRO A 70 -0.22 -6.96 11.53
CA PRO A 70 0.45 -8.25 11.53
C PRO A 70 -0.25 -9.26 10.63
N THR A 71 0.52 -10.00 9.84
CA THR A 71 0.03 -11.02 8.91
C THR A 71 0.52 -12.41 9.28
N LYS A 72 -0.22 -13.41 8.81
CA LYS A 72 0.12 -14.84 8.86
C LYS A 72 0.00 -15.40 7.44
N GLN A 73 0.77 -16.44 7.17
CA GLN A 73 0.64 -17.16 5.90
C GLN A 73 -0.60 -18.05 5.96
N VAL A 74 -1.36 -18.05 4.87
CA VAL A 74 -2.47 -18.95 4.64
C VAL A 74 -2.20 -19.73 3.36
N PHE A 75 -2.54 -21.01 3.39
CA PHE A 75 -2.34 -21.92 2.26
C PHE A 75 -3.71 -22.43 1.83
N THR A 76 -4.02 -22.30 0.54
CA THR A 76 -5.25 -22.82 -0.04
C THR A 76 -4.89 -23.87 -1.06
N ASP A 77 -5.35 -25.10 -0.83
CA ASP A 77 -5.19 -26.19 -1.78
C ASP A 77 -6.36 -26.17 -2.76
N SER A 78 -6.06 -25.88 -4.02
CA SER A 78 -7.02 -25.94 -5.12
C SER A 78 -6.74 -27.20 -5.93
N GLN A 79 -7.73 -28.10 -6.01
CA GLN A 79 -7.67 -29.29 -6.85
C GLN A 79 -8.02 -28.92 -8.30
N TYR A 80 -7.21 -29.38 -9.24
CA TYR A 80 -7.46 -29.26 -10.67
C TYR A 80 -7.46 -30.64 -11.30
N VAL A 81 -8.38 -30.82 -12.26
CA VAL A 81 -8.27 -31.88 -13.25
C VAL A 81 -8.09 -31.23 -14.62
N THR A 82 -7.05 -31.63 -15.34
CA THR A 82 -6.62 -30.96 -16.57
C THR A 82 -6.36 -31.97 -17.67
N TYR A 83 -7.02 -31.79 -18.81
CA TYR A 83 -6.59 -32.36 -20.08
C TYR A 83 -5.57 -31.43 -20.72
N PHE A 84 -4.47 -32.01 -21.19
CA PHE A 84 -3.39 -31.31 -21.89
C PHE A 84 -3.16 -31.95 -23.26
N TYR A 85 -3.16 -31.16 -24.32
CA TYR A 85 -2.87 -31.63 -25.67
C TYR A 85 -2.11 -30.58 -26.47
N ASN A 86 -0.97 -30.97 -27.03
CA ASN A 86 -0.22 -30.16 -27.99
C ASN A 86 -0.67 -30.51 -29.40
N ASP A 87 -1.46 -29.62 -30.01
CA ASP A 87 -2.02 -29.79 -31.34
C ASP A 87 -1.12 -29.12 -32.37
N SER A 88 -0.42 -29.91 -33.17
CA SER A 88 0.49 -29.42 -34.22
C SER A 88 -0.23 -28.95 -35.50
N SER A 89 -1.56 -29.02 -35.57
CA SER A 89 -2.32 -28.80 -36.80
C SER A 89 -3.23 -27.58 -36.77
N THR A 90 -3.68 -27.16 -35.59
CA THR A 90 -4.63 -26.05 -35.44
C THR A 90 -3.93 -24.74 -35.13
N ARG A 91 -4.29 -23.65 -35.83
CA ARG A 91 -3.89 -22.29 -35.43
C ARG A 91 -4.98 -21.66 -34.58
N VAL A 92 -4.58 -20.83 -33.63
CA VAL A 92 -5.53 -20.05 -32.80
C VAL A 92 -6.41 -19.14 -33.68
N SER A 93 -5.85 -18.62 -34.78
CA SER A 93 -6.58 -17.80 -35.77
C SER A 93 -7.71 -18.53 -36.50
N ASP A 94 -7.67 -19.87 -36.52
CA ASP A 94 -8.68 -20.68 -37.19
C ASP A 94 -9.92 -20.89 -36.28
N LEU A 95 -9.82 -20.52 -35.01
CA LEU A 95 -10.85 -20.73 -34.00
C LEU A 95 -11.73 -19.49 -33.81
N ASN A 96 -13.04 -19.72 -33.67
CA ASN A 96 -13.98 -18.69 -33.26
C ASN A 96 -13.96 -18.53 -31.73
N LEU A 97 -12.96 -17.83 -31.19
CA LEU A 97 -12.84 -17.63 -29.73
C LEU A 97 -14.05 -16.93 -29.09
N MET A 98 -14.88 -16.23 -29.87
CA MET A 98 -16.12 -15.61 -29.41
C MET A 98 -17.33 -16.57 -29.42
N GLY A 99 -17.17 -17.79 -29.94
CA GLY A 99 -18.24 -18.79 -30.08
C GLY A 99 -18.89 -19.17 -28.75
N GLY A 100 -18.18 -19.00 -27.63
CA GLY A 100 -18.70 -19.27 -26.29
C GLY A 100 -19.66 -18.22 -25.72
N ARG A 101 -19.72 -17.01 -26.29
CA ARG A 101 -20.48 -15.87 -25.75
C ARG A 101 -21.98 -16.17 -25.56
N PRO A 102 -22.70 -16.80 -26.51
CA PRO A 102 -24.12 -17.15 -26.33
C PRO A 102 -24.37 -18.08 -25.14
N TYR A 103 -23.35 -18.86 -24.75
CA TYR A 103 -23.40 -19.83 -23.66
C TYR A 103 -22.78 -19.30 -22.36
N ARG A 104 -22.51 -17.99 -22.29
CA ARG A 104 -21.94 -17.27 -21.13
C ARG A 104 -20.50 -17.69 -20.79
N TRP A 105 -19.74 -18.16 -21.77
CA TRP A 105 -18.30 -18.26 -21.62
C TRP A 105 -17.68 -16.88 -21.80
N LEU A 106 -16.73 -16.53 -20.93
CA LEU A 106 -15.98 -15.29 -20.99
C LEU A 106 -14.64 -15.54 -21.68
N LEU A 107 -14.25 -14.66 -22.59
CA LEU A 107 -12.93 -14.66 -23.21
C LEU A 107 -12.05 -13.64 -22.52
N GLU A 108 -10.94 -14.10 -21.97
CA GLU A 108 -9.87 -13.27 -21.43
C GLU A 108 -8.60 -13.51 -22.23
N GLN A 109 -8.01 -12.44 -22.74
CA GLN A 109 -6.76 -12.50 -23.49
C GLN A 109 -5.68 -11.75 -22.71
N SER A 110 -4.52 -12.38 -22.59
CA SER A 110 -3.34 -11.79 -21.97
C SER A 110 -2.12 -12.03 -22.84
N PHE A 111 -1.11 -11.18 -22.68
CA PHE A 111 0.18 -11.33 -23.36
C PHE A 111 1.24 -11.58 -22.30
N SER A 112 1.81 -12.78 -22.30
CA SER A 112 2.81 -13.19 -21.31
C SER A 112 3.84 -14.11 -21.93
N PRO A 113 5.13 -13.99 -21.58
CA PRO A 113 6.13 -14.95 -22.03
C PRO A 113 5.95 -16.28 -21.30
N LEU A 114 6.02 -17.41 -22.03
CA LEU A 114 5.92 -18.75 -21.42
C LEU A 114 7.15 -19.13 -20.57
N TYR A 115 8.26 -18.40 -20.72
CA TYR A 115 9.48 -18.55 -19.95
C TYR A 115 10.20 -17.21 -19.81
N VAL A 116 11.04 -17.06 -18.78
CA VAL A 116 11.77 -15.82 -18.49
C VAL A 116 12.63 -15.41 -19.70
N GLY A 117 12.40 -14.19 -20.22
CA GLY A 117 13.11 -13.65 -21.39
C GLY A 117 12.58 -14.09 -22.76
N GLY A 118 11.51 -14.90 -22.81
CA GLY A 118 10.84 -15.28 -24.06
C GLY A 118 10.00 -14.14 -24.67
N PRO A 119 9.61 -14.24 -25.95
CA PRO A 119 8.67 -13.29 -26.54
C PRO A 119 7.29 -13.43 -25.87
N PRO A 120 6.54 -12.31 -25.71
CA PRO A 120 5.19 -12.38 -25.18
C PRO A 120 4.29 -13.16 -26.14
N MET A 121 3.53 -14.12 -25.61
CA MET A 121 2.58 -14.92 -26.38
C MET A 121 1.16 -14.57 -25.97
N GLN A 122 0.24 -14.55 -26.93
CA GLN A 122 -1.18 -14.36 -26.62
C GLN A 122 -1.73 -15.64 -25.99
N ILE A 123 -2.15 -15.55 -24.74
CA ILE A 123 -2.85 -16.61 -24.03
C ILE A 123 -4.34 -16.29 -24.06
N SER A 124 -5.13 -17.13 -24.73
CA SER A 124 -6.58 -17.02 -24.80
C SER A 124 -7.23 -17.97 -23.79
N ASN A 125 -7.90 -17.43 -22.79
CA ASN A 125 -8.63 -18.19 -21.77
C ASN A 125 -10.14 -18.04 -21.98
N LEU A 126 -10.82 -19.16 -22.15
CA LEU A 126 -12.28 -19.24 -22.11
C LEU A 126 -12.69 -19.77 -20.75
N THR A 127 -13.48 -19.03 -19.97
CA THR A 127 -13.89 -19.45 -18.62
C THR A 127 -15.41 -19.48 -18.45
N LYS A 128 -15.88 -20.43 -17.64
CA LYS A 128 -17.28 -20.52 -17.19
C LYS A 128 -17.37 -21.33 -15.90
N GLY A 129 -17.74 -20.66 -14.80
CA GLY A 129 -17.80 -21.32 -13.49
C GLY A 129 -16.43 -21.89 -13.11
N ASN A 130 -16.38 -23.18 -12.80
CA ASN A 130 -15.12 -23.86 -12.49
C ASN A 130 -14.35 -24.37 -13.73
N LEU A 131 -14.82 -24.11 -14.96
CA LEU A 131 -14.18 -24.57 -16.19
C LEU A 131 -13.31 -23.50 -16.83
N LYS A 132 -12.18 -23.93 -17.38
CA LYS A 132 -11.28 -23.09 -18.17
C LYS A 132 -10.70 -23.85 -19.36
N ILE A 133 -10.70 -23.21 -20.53
CA ILE A 133 -9.96 -23.67 -21.71
C ILE A 133 -8.90 -22.62 -22.03
N SER A 134 -7.63 -22.99 -21.90
CA SER A 134 -6.50 -22.17 -22.31
C SER A 134 -6.01 -22.63 -23.69
N ILE A 135 -5.91 -21.68 -24.61
CA ILE A 135 -5.47 -21.89 -25.99
C ILE A 135 -4.28 -20.97 -26.21
N ILE A 136 -3.11 -21.55 -26.46
CA ILE A 136 -1.83 -20.84 -26.54
C ILE A 136 -1.19 -21.22 -27.88
N PRO A 137 -0.87 -20.26 -28.77
CA PRO A 137 -0.20 -20.57 -30.03
C PRO A 137 1.18 -21.18 -29.75
N ASN A 138 1.69 -22.00 -30.66
CA ASN A 138 3.11 -22.40 -30.60
C ASN A 138 4.00 -21.23 -31.04
N LEU A 139 5.22 -21.14 -30.50
CA LEU A 139 6.16 -20.02 -30.73
C LEU A 139 6.47 -19.75 -32.21
N ASN A 140 6.36 -20.77 -33.05
CA ASN A 140 6.64 -20.63 -34.47
C ASN A 140 5.37 -20.20 -35.23
N GLU A 141 5.27 -18.90 -35.53
CA GLU A 141 4.14 -18.31 -36.26
C GLU A 141 3.95 -18.88 -37.69
N THR A 142 5.00 -19.48 -38.27
CA THR A 142 4.94 -20.02 -39.63
C THR A 142 4.29 -21.40 -39.71
N THR A 143 4.36 -22.19 -38.63
CA THR A 143 3.78 -23.54 -38.56
C THR A 143 2.47 -23.55 -37.76
N PRO A 144 1.42 -24.25 -38.20
CA PRO A 144 0.26 -24.50 -37.36
C PRO A 144 0.68 -25.14 -36.04
N GLY A 145 -0.04 -24.83 -34.96
CA GLY A 145 0.38 -25.25 -33.64
C GLY A 145 -0.33 -24.49 -32.53
N THR A 146 -0.99 -25.21 -31.65
CA THR A 146 -1.59 -24.67 -30.45
C THR A 146 -1.48 -25.66 -29.30
N LEU A 147 -1.12 -25.16 -28.13
CA LEU A 147 -1.27 -25.88 -26.89
C LEU A 147 -2.68 -25.61 -26.34
N ILE A 148 -3.43 -26.69 -26.10
CA ILE A 148 -4.74 -26.61 -25.45
C ILE A 148 -4.70 -27.30 -24.09
N GLN A 149 -5.17 -26.56 -23.09
CA GLN A 149 -5.42 -27.06 -21.75
C GLN A 149 -6.89 -26.88 -21.41
N VAL A 150 -7.55 -27.95 -21.01
CA VAL A 150 -8.95 -27.92 -20.54
C VAL A 150 -8.93 -28.34 -19.08
N SER A 151 -9.34 -27.45 -18.19
CA SER A 151 -9.28 -27.67 -16.75
C SER A 151 -10.63 -27.47 -16.07
N ALA A 152 -10.82 -28.19 -14.97
CA ALA A 152 -11.87 -27.93 -14.00
C ALA A 152 -11.25 -27.75 -12.60
N GLU A 153 -11.56 -26.63 -11.96
CA GLU A 153 -11.13 -26.32 -10.59
C GLU A 153 -12.05 -26.98 -9.55
N ASN A 154 -11.52 -27.15 -8.34
CA ASN A 154 -12.21 -27.67 -7.16
C ASN A 154 -12.86 -29.05 -7.39
N THR A 155 -12.26 -29.88 -8.25
CA THR A 155 -12.74 -31.24 -8.52
C THR A 155 -11.61 -32.17 -8.92
N GLN A 156 -11.74 -33.45 -8.56
CA GLN A 156 -10.81 -34.52 -8.95
C GLN A 156 -11.15 -35.14 -10.31
N LYS A 157 -12.37 -34.88 -10.83
CA LYS A 157 -12.82 -35.39 -12.12
C LYS A 157 -13.84 -34.47 -12.77
N PHE A 158 -13.88 -34.49 -14.10
CA PHE A 158 -14.93 -33.79 -14.83
C PHE A 158 -16.29 -34.45 -14.56
N THR A 159 -17.28 -33.65 -14.13
CA THR A 159 -18.66 -34.13 -13.99
C THR A 159 -19.33 -34.26 -15.36
N ASN A 160 -20.46 -34.97 -15.44
CA ASN A 160 -21.23 -35.08 -16.69
C ASN A 160 -21.71 -33.71 -17.21
N GLN A 161 -22.00 -32.77 -16.31
CA GLN A 161 -22.33 -31.40 -16.67
C GLN A 161 -21.12 -30.69 -17.27
N ASN A 162 -19.94 -30.83 -16.65
CA ASN A 162 -18.70 -30.27 -17.20
C ASN A 162 -18.43 -30.81 -18.60
N LEU A 163 -18.53 -32.12 -18.80
CA LEU A 163 -18.29 -32.76 -20.10
C LEU A 163 -19.28 -32.27 -21.17
N THR A 164 -20.54 -32.03 -20.80
CA THR A 164 -21.54 -31.45 -21.70
C THR A 164 -21.17 -30.02 -22.10
N GLU A 165 -20.82 -29.18 -21.12
CA GLU A 165 -20.37 -27.80 -21.36
C GLU A 165 -19.13 -27.73 -22.25
N LEU A 166 -18.15 -28.61 -22.00
CA LEU A 166 -16.90 -28.69 -22.78
C LEU A 166 -17.12 -29.13 -24.23
N ARG A 167 -18.06 -30.07 -24.47
CA ARG A 167 -18.46 -30.44 -25.84
C ARG A 167 -19.06 -29.24 -26.57
N MET A 168 -20.02 -28.55 -25.95
CA MET A 168 -20.68 -27.40 -26.55
C MET A 168 -19.70 -26.29 -26.92
N ILE A 169 -18.77 -25.94 -26.01
CA ILE A 169 -17.80 -24.89 -26.30
C ILE A 169 -16.79 -25.30 -27.38
N PHE A 170 -16.33 -26.55 -27.41
CA PHE A 170 -15.45 -27.06 -28.48
C PHE A 170 -16.11 -26.93 -29.86
N ASP A 171 -17.38 -27.32 -29.98
CA ASP A 171 -18.14 -27.18 -31.22
C ASP A 171 -18.34 -25.68 -31.57
N SER A 172 -18.62 -24.84 -30.58
CA SER A 172 -18.92 -23.42 -30.79
C SER A 172 -17.70 -22.59 -31.19
N ILE A 173 -16.51 -22.94 -30.68
CA ILE A 173 -15.25 -22.32 -31.11
C ILE A 173 -14.74 -22.88 -32.44
N GLY A 174 -15.41 -23.89 -32.99
CA GLY A 174 -15.03 -24.54 -34.24
C GLY A 174 -13.73 -25.34 -34.12
N TYR A 175 -13.50 -26.00 -32.98
CA TYR A 175 -12.29 -26.81 -32.83
C TYR A 175 -12.32 -28.01 -33.80
N PRO A 176 -11.22 -28.36 -34.50
CA PRO A 176 -11.29 -29.29 -35.63
C PRO A 176 -11.66 -30.73 -35.30
N ILE A 177 -11.51 -31.14 -34.04
CA ILE A 177 -11.90 -32.47 -33.55
C ILE A 177 -12.96 -32.33 -32.45
N SER A 178 -13.83 -33.33 -32.35
CA SER A 178 -14.82 -33.37 -31.27
C SER A 178 -14.14 -33.41 -29.91
N PHE A 179 -14.79 -32.89 -28.87
CA PHE A 179 -14.24 -32.98 -27.51
C PHE A 179 -13.98 -34.43 -27.07
N LYS A 180 -14.80 -35.39 -27.52
CA LYS A 180 -14.57 -36.81 -27.23
C LYS A 180 -13.26 -37.32 -27.82
N GLU A 181 -12.96 -36.92 -29.06
CA GLU A 181 -11.69 -37.26 -29.71
C GLU A 181 -10.51 -36.55 -29.04
N PHE A 182 -10.67 -35.28 -28.68
CA PHE A 182 -9.70 -34.54 -27.88
C PHE A 182 -9.35 -35.30 -26.59
N GLN A 183 -10.35 -35.76 -25.83
CA GLN A 183 -10.12 -36.53 -24.59
C GLN A 183 -9.30 -37.81 -24.81
N THR A 184 -9.39 -38.44 -25.98
CA THR A 184 -8.59 -39.66 -26.28
C THR A 184 -7.14 -39.36 -26.61
N ARG A 185 -6.84 -38.15 -27.09
CA ARG A 185 -5.50 -37.71 -27.48
C ARG A 185 -4.80 -36.93 -26.36
N ALA A 186 -5.57 -36.27 -25.51
CA ALA A 186 -5.08 -35.45 -24.43
C ALA A 186 -4.58 -36.31 -23.26
N GLN A 187 -3.50 -35.87 -22.63
CA GLN A 187 -3.07 -36.39 -21.35
C GLN A 187 -3.98 -35.83 -20.26
N LEU A 188 -4.57 -36.70 -19.43
CA LEU A 188 -5.32 -36.31 -18.25
C LEU A 188 -4.37 -36.30 -17.04
N THR A 189 -4.39 -35.21 -16.29
CA THR A 189 -3.68 -35.08 -15.02
C THR A 189 -4.63 -34.54 -13.96
N ASP A 190 -4.46 -35.01 -12.72
CA ASP A 190 -5.03 -34.41 -11.53
C ASP A 190 -3.88 -33.79 -10.73
N ASN A 191 -4.01 -32.52 -10.39
CA ASN A 191 -2.99 -31.78 -9.67
C ASN A 191 -3.63 -31.06 -8.49
N VAL A 192 -2.91 -30.97 -7.38
CA VAL A 192 -3.22 -30.05 -6.28
C VAL A 192 -2.27 -28.87 -6.41
N MET A 193 -2.81 -27.67 -6.55
CA MET A 193 -2.04 -26.44 -6.51
C MET A 193 -2.27 -25.80 -5.14
N THR A 194 -1.23 -25.76 -4.32
CA THR A 194 -1.23 -25.00 -3.08
C THR A 194 -0.88 -23.56 -3.41
N THR A 195 -1.83 -22.64 -3.24
CA THR A 195 -1.55 -21.21 -3.28
C THR A 195 -1.17 -20.72 -1.90
N ARG A 196 -0.14 -19.88 -1.84
CA ARG A 196 0.29 -19.17 -0.63
C ARG A 196 -0.24 -17.76 -0.70
N ASP A 197 -0.88 -17.30 0.36
CA ASP A 197 -1.37 -15.94 0.52
C ASP A 197 -1.12 -15.43 1.95
N LEU A 198 -1.46 -14.18 2.22
CA LEU A 198 -1.41 -13.55 3.53
C LEU A 198 -2.80 -13.22 4.04
N ASP A 199 -3.02 -13.48 5.33
CA ASP A 199 -4.20 -13.05 6.06
C ASP A 199 -3.78 -12.26 7.30
N SER A 200 -4.69 -11.49 7.87
CA SER A 200 -4.49 -10.79 9.13
C SER A 200 -4.24 -11.79 10.26
N ALA A 201 -3.11 -11.65 10.96
CA ALA A 201 -2.82 -12.46 12.14
C ALA A 201 -3.71 -12.10 13.34
N ILE A 202 -4.40 -10.96 13.27
CA ILE A 202 -5.25 -10.41 14.32
C ILE A 202 -6.72 -10.27 13.90
N GLY A 203 -7.10 -10.80 12.73
CA GLY A 203 -8.48 -10.77 12.22
C GLY A 203 -9.01 -9.39 11.84
N LEU A 204 -8.15 -8.38 11.71
CA LEU A 204 -8.51 -7.07 11.18
C LEU A 204 -8.57 -7.11 9.66
N ASP A 205 -9.68 -6.64 9.09
CA ASP A 205 -9.83 -6.38 7.66
C ASP A 205 -9.14 -5.05 7.30
N PRO A 206 -8.09 -5.06 6.45
CA PRO A 206 -7.39 -3.83 6.05
C PRO A 206 -8.27 -2.82 5.33
N GLN A 207 -9.35 -3.26 4.66
CA GLN A 207 -10.28 -2.36 3.96
C GLN A 207 -11.19 -1.60 4.92
N GLN A 208 -11.40 -2.13 6.13
CA GLN A 208 -12.22 -1.51 7.17
C GLN A 208 -11.37 -0.73 8.19
N TYR A 209 -10.05 -0.90 8.17
CA TYR A 209 -9.16 -0.18 9.07
C TYR A 209 -9.11 1.32 8.75
N ILE A 210 -9.22 2.16 9.78
CA ILE A 210 -9.32 3.62 9.62
C ILE A 210 -7.92 4.25 9.49
N TRP A 211 -7.27 4.01 8.35
CA TRP A 211 -5.89 4.46 8.05
C TRP A 211 -5.67 5.95 8.29
N THR A 212 -6.64 6.80 7.95
CA THR A 212 -6.55 8.26 8.16
C THR A 212 -6.37 8.64 9.63
N LYS A 213 -7.14 8.02 10.55
CA LYS A 213 -7.02 8.31 11.99
C LYS A 213 -5.76 7.70 12.59
N ALA A 214 -5.39 6.51 12.13
CA ALA A 214 -4.16 5.86 12.56
C ALA A 214 -2.94 6.72 12.22
N MET A 215 -2.81 7.13 10.94
CA MET A 215 -1.70 7.97 10.48
C MET A 215 -1.60 9.28 11.26
N ARG A 216 -2.73 9.98 11.44
CA ARG A 216 -2.76 11.23 12.22
C ARG A 216 -2.26 11.01 13.64
N THR A 217 -2.78 9.98 14.30
CA THR A 217 -2.47 9.65 15.70
C THR A 217 -0.97 9.42 15.89
N GLU A 218 -0.34 8.65 14.99
CA GLU A 218 1.09 8.36 15.09
C GLU A 218 1.95 9.60 14.79
N LEU A 219 1.59 10.40 13.78
CA LEU A 219 2.33 11.63 13.47
C LEU A 219 2.28 12.64 14.63
N GLU A 220 1.09 12.85 15.22
CA GLU A 220 0.91 13.72 16.39
C GLU A 220 1.70 13.20 17.60
N TRP A 221 1.70 11.89 17.83
CA TRP A 221 2.47 11.28 18.92
C TRP A 221 3.98 11.46 18.74
N LEU A 222 4.49 11.28 17.51
CA LEU A 222 5.89 11.48 17.18
C LEU A 222 6.32 12.94 17.35
N GLN A 223 5.47 13.91 17.00
CA GLN A 223 5.71 15.33 17.25
C GLN A 223 5.71 15.67 18.73
N LYS A 224 4.70 15.19 19.48
CA LYS A 224 4.58 15.39 20.93
C LYS A 224 5.82 14.90 21.66
N ASN A 225 6.35 13.75 21.25
CA ASN A 225 7.55 13.13 21.83
C ASN A 225 8.87 13.56 21.15
N ARG A 226 8.84 14.54 20.25
CA ARG A 226 10.00 15.12 19.55
C ARG A 226 10.83 14.16 18.72
N VAL A 227 10.30 12.96 18.47
CA VAL A 227 10.88 12.00 17.55
C VAL A 227 10.89 12.57 16.14
N VAL A 228 9.86 13.35 15.78
CA VAL A 228 9.77 14.10 14.52
C VAL A 228 9.52 15.58 14.83
N ARG A 229 10.19 16.48 14.11
CA ARG A 229 10.07 17.94 14.20
C ARG A 229 9.93 18.55 12.81
N GLY A 230 9.30 19.72 12.71
CA GLY A 230 9.19 20.48 11.45
C GLY A 230 7.96 20.21 10.59
N LEU A 231 7.11 19.25 10.96
CA LEU A 231 5.78 19.08 10.34
C LEU A 231 4.82 20.18 10.85
N ILE A 232 3.98 20.71 9.96
CA ILE A 232 2.88 21.62 10.30
C ILE A 232 1.53 20.90 10.19
N ASP A 233 0.46 21.50 10.72
CA ASP A 233 -0.89 20.89 10.71
C ASP A 233 -1.35 20.49 9.29
N GLU A 234 -1.02 21.31 8.29
CA GLU A 234 -1.32 20.99 6.87
C GLU A 234 -0.60 19.73 6.39
N ASP A 235 0.63 19.46 6.86
CA ASP A 235 1.33 18.20 6.54
C ASP A 235 0.61 17.01 7.19
N LEU A 236 0.16 17.16 8.44
CA LEU A 236 -0.58 16.11 9.17
C LEU A 236 -1.90 15.79 8.47
N ASP A 237 -2.65 16.82 8.09
CA ASP A 237 -3.91 16.70 7.36
C ASP A 237 -3.68 15.98 6.03
N ARG A 238 -2.69 16.42 5.27
CA ARG A 238 -2.41 15.86 3.94
C ARG A 238 -1.92 14.43 3.99
N LEU A 239 -0.97 14.10 4.86
CA LEU A 239 -0.47 12.72 5.02
C LEU A 239 -1.58 11.78 5.49
N SER A 240 -2.44 12.23 6.41
CA SER A 240 -3.59 11.45 6.89
C SER A 240 -4.64 11.20 5.79
N GLU A 241 -4.85 12.17 4.91
CA GLU A 241 -5.77 12.04 3.76
C GLU A 241 -5.25 11.06 2.70
N ILE A 242 -3.93 11.02 2.49
CA ILE A 242 -3.30 10.12 1.51
C ILE A 242 -3.16 8.69 2.07
N ALA A 243 -3.00 8.52 3.39
CA ALA A 243 -2.71 7.25 4.05
C ALA A 243 -3.53 6.03 3.57
N PRO A 244 -4.86 6.10 3.36
CA PRO A 244 -5.64 4.95 2.88
C PRO A 244 -5.22 4.40 1.50
N ARG A 245 -4.49 5.21 0.71
CA ARG A 245 -3.99 4.87 -0.63
C ARG A 245 -2.48 4.66 -0.68
N ALA A 246 -1.75 5.12 0.34
CA ALA A 246 -0.31 4.96 0.46
C ALA A 246 0.04 3.58 0.99
N TRP A 247 -0.21 2.55 0.19
CA TRP A 247 0.03 1.16 0.59
C TRP A 247 1.52 0.90 0.90
N GLY A 248 1.79 -0.09 1.76
CA GLY A 248 3.14 -0.46 2.24
C GLY A 248 4.05 -1.09 1.17
N ASP A 249 4.10 -0.47 0.00
CA ASP A 249 4.87 -0.81 -1.20
C ASP A 249 5.71 0.42 -1.58
N HIS A 250 6.99 0.21 -1.89
CA HIS A 250 7.90 1.29 -2.26
C HIS A 250 7.37 2.18 -3.38
N ASN A 251 6.68 1.59 -4.36
CA ASN A 251 6.18 2.34 -5.51
C ASN A 251 4.89 3.13 -5.19
N LEU A 252 4.24 2.89 -4.04
CA LEU A 252 2.93 3.42 -3.68
C LEU A 252 2.91 4.28 -2.41
N LYS A 253 3.96 4.24 -1.59
CA LYS A 253 4.04 5.10 -0.40
C LYS A 253 4.06 6.58 -0.75
N ALA A 254 3.60 7.41 0.20
CA ALA A 254 3.58 8.85 0.02
C ALA A 254 4.95 9.49 0.32
N ARG A 255 5.28 10.58 -0.37
CA ARG A 255 6.55 11.29 -0.23
C ARG A 255 6.41 12.77 -0.64
N TYR A 256 7.24 13.63 -0.08
CA TYR A 256 7.32 15.05 -0.45
C TYR A 256 8.21 15.24 -1.68
N PHE A 257 7.71 15.95 -2.70
CA PHE A 257 8.47 16.32 -3.88
C PHE A 257 7.86 17.56 -4.54
N ASN A 258 8.72 18.46 -5.05
CA ASN A 258 8.29 19.69 -5.75
C ASN A 258 7.23 20.54 -5.02
N GLY A 259 7.32 20.62 -3.69
CA GLY A 259 6.43 21.48 -2.89
C GLY A 259 5.22 20.77 -2.29
N GLU A 260 4.95 19.52 -2.67
CA GLU A 260 3.72 18.81 -2.29
C GLU A 260 3.98 17.39 -1.78
N TRP A 261 3.04 16.88 -0.99
CA TRP A 261 2.96 15.46 -0.64
C TRP A 261 2.23 14.69 -1.75
N LEU A 262 2.96 13.79 -2.39
CA LEU A 262 2.51 13.01 -3.54
C LEU A 262 2.40 11.52 -3.18
N LEU A 263 1.42 10.85 -3.78
CA LEU A 263 1.22 9.41 -3.67
C LEU A 263 2.04 8.71 -4.75
N GLY A 264 2.85 7.72 -4.36
CA GLY A 264 3.59 6.89 -5.30
C GLY A 264 4.74 7.63 -6.00
N ILE A 265 5.35 6.95 -6.97
CA ILE A 265 6.49 7.46 -7.74
C ILE A 265 5.99 8.10 -9.03
N THR A 266 6.40 9.34 -9.31
CA THR A 266 6.12 10.03 -10.57
C THR A 266 7.29 9.90 -11.55
N GLU A 267 7.03 10.07 -12.85
CA GLU A 267 8.08 10.11 -13.88
C GLU A 267 9.11 11.21 -13.59
N GLU A 268 8.65 12.40 -13.17
CA GLU A 268 9.53 13.51 -12.79
C GLU A 268 10.51 13.14 -11.66
N MET A 269 10.08 12.34 -10.67
CA MET A 269 10.97 11.88 -9.60
C MET A 269 12.07 10.96 -10.13
N ILE A 270 11.75 10.11 -11.12
CA ILE A 270 12.72 9.21 -11.76
C ILE A 270 13.71 10.02 -12.59
N GLU A 271 13.23 10.94 -13.42
CA GLU A 271 14.07 11.82 -14.24
C GLU A 271 14.99 12.71 -13.40
N ALA A 272 14.50 13.17 -12.23
CA ALA A 272 15.29 13.95 -11.29
C ALA A 272 16.30 13.12 -10.46
N GLU A 273 16.38 11.80 -10.67
CA GLU A 273 17.13 10.85 -9.84
C GLU A 273 16.79 11.04 -8.35
N TYR A 274 15.53 11.33 -8.05
CA TYR A 274 15.07 11.58 -6.69
C TYR A 274 14.91 10.27 -5.93
N THR A 275 14.22 9.33 -6.56
CA THR A 275 14.03 7.94 -6.12
C THR A 275 14.05 7.04 -7.36
N GLN A 276 13.85 5.74 -7.18
CA GLN A 276 13.78 4.78 -8.29
C GLN A 276 12.61 3.83 -8.11
N GLN A 277 12.03 3.35 -9.22
CA GLN A 277 11.05 2.28 -9.15
C GLN A 277 11.72 0.98 -8.70
N TYR A 278 11.08 0.27 -7.78
CA TYR A 278 11.49 -1.08 -7.46
C TYR A 278 10.81 -2.06 -8.42
N GLN A 279 11.62 -2.87 -9.11
CA GLN A 279 11.17 -3.89 -10.09
C GLN A 279 11.40 -5.33 -9.61
N GLY A 280 11.84 -5.54 -8.37
CA GLY A 280 12.08 -6.87 -7.84
C GLY A 280 10.80 -7.64 -7.52
N GLU A 281 10.96 -8.94 -7.29
CA GLU A 281 9.84 -9.84 -7.01
C GLU A 281 9.14 -9.52 -5.68
N PRO A 282 7.81 -9.74 -5.60
CA PRO A 282 7.06 -9.62 -4.36
C PRO A 282 7.58 -10.48 -3.21
N ASP A 283 8.14 -9.87 -2.15
CA ASP A 283 8.26 -10.55 -0.86
C ASP A 283 6.85 -10.87 -0.30
N CYS A 284 6.67 -12.14 0.05
CA CYS A 284 5.43 -12.72 0.54
C CYS A 284 5.55 -13.23 1.99
N ASP A 285 6.65 -12.92 2.68
CA ASP A 285 6.93 -13.47 4.02
C ASP A 285 6.07 -12.88 5.14
N GLY A 286 5.47 -11.71 4.90
CA GLY A 286 4.55 -11.11 5.87
C GLY A 286 5.23 -10.30 6.96
N PHE A 287 4.43 -9.73 7.86
CA PHE A 287 4.90 -9.13 9.11
C PHE A 287 4.35 -9.94 10.29
N PRO A 288 5.14 -10.85 10.90
CA PRO A 288 4.60 -11.80 11.87
C PRO A 288 4.27 -11.14 13.21
N LEU A 289 3.22 -11.63 13.87
CA LEU A 289 2.81 -11.14 15.20
C LEU A 289 3.93 -11.23 16.25
N SER A 290 4.85 -12.20 16.11
CA SER A 290 5.99 -12.37 17.01
C SER A 290 7.03 -11.25 16.93
N ALA A 291 6.99 -10.40 15.89
CA ALA A 291 7.86 -9.22 15.79
C ALA A 291 7.36 -8.04 16.65
N MET A 292 6.12 -8.11 17.15
CA MET A 292 5.51 -7.05 17.95
C MET A 292 6.13 -6.98 19.35
N PRO A 293 6.39 -5.78 19.89
CA PRO A 293 6.72 -5.62 21.31
C PRO A 293 5.61 -6.12 22.24
N THR A 294 5.92 -6.32 23.51
CA THR A 294 4.98 -6.87 24.50
C THR A 294 3.93 -5.86 24.98
N GLY A 295 4.24 -4.56 24.98
CA GLY A 295 3.34 -3.51 25.46
C GLY A 295 3.33 -2.27 24.56
N ILE A 296 2.59 -1.24 24.98
CA ILE A 296 2.55 0.06 24.31
C ILE A 296 3.72 0.94 24.78
N LEU A 297 4.27 1.73 23.87
CA LEU A 297 5.26 2.75 24.20
C LEU A 297 4.54 3.95 24.84
N GLY A 298 4.94 4.36 26.04
CA GLY A 298 4.34 5.50 26.73
C GLY A 298 4.91 6.84 26.25
N ASP A 299 4.20 7.93 26.54
CA ASP A 299 4.74 9.29 26.40
C ASP A 299 5.93 9.48 27.35
N PHE A 300 7.05 9.98 26.82
CA PHE A 300 8.26 10.27 27.58
C PHE A 300 8.63 11.76 27.59
N ASN A 301 7.92 12.57 26.79
CA ASN A 301 8.07 14.02 26.78
C ASN A 301 6.88 14.75 27.46
N SER A 302 6.13 14.05 28.31
CA SER A 302 4.91 14.55 28.97
C SER A 302 5.15 15.64 30.03
N SER A 303 6.41 15.86 30.45
CA SER A 303 6.82 16.88 31.42
C SER A 303 7.27 18.21 30.79
N PHE A 304 7.10 18.39 29.47
CA PHE A 304 7.49 19.62 28.79
C PHE A 304 6.53 20.78 29.09
N SER A 305 6.88 21.59 30.10
CA SER A 305 6.23 22.85 30.41
C SER A 305 6.52 23.90 29.33
N ILE A 306 5.54 24.74 28.99
CA ILE A 306 5.69 25.94 28.13
C ILE A 306 6.87 26.81 28.62
N LEU A 307 7.23 26.75 29.90
CA LEU A 307 8.37 27.44 30.47
C LEU A 307 9.70 27.05 29.81
N TYR A 308 9.84 25.83 29.31
CA TYR A 308 11.09 25.33 28.72
C TYR A 308 11.30 25.82 27.28
N LEU A 309 10.23 26.14 26.55
CA LEU A 309 10.29 26.89 25.27
C LEU A 309 10.79 28.34 25.48
N ILE A 310 10.55 28.91 26.66
CA ILE A 310 11.00 30.27 27.01
C ILE A 310 12.48 30.25 27.44
N THR A 311 12.97 29.15 28.02
CA THR A 311 14.35 29.03 28.51
C THR A 311 15.33 28.37 27.53
N ASP A 312 14.87 27.77 26.43
CA ASP A 312 15.76 27.17 25.42
C ASP A 312 16.75 28.21 24.85
N GLN A 313 18.05 27.91 24.88
CA GLN A 313 19.11 28.81 24.40
C GLN A 313 19.44 28.62 22.91
N SER A 314 18.72 27.75 22.21
CA SER A 314 18.80 27.60 20.76
C SER A 314 18.35 28.87 20.00
N PHE A 315 18.80 29.02 18.75
CA PHE A 315 18.45 30.16 17.89
C PHE A 315 16.93 30.21 17.59
N GLU A 316 16.28 29.04 17.48
CA GLU A 316 14.82 28.93 17.34
C GLU A 316 14.10 29.39 18.62
N GLY A 317 14.64 29.04 19.81
CA GLY A 317 14.15 29.55 21.09
C GLY A 317 14.29 31.08 21.23
N ALA A 318 15.29 31.68 20.59
CA ALA A 318 15.44 33.14 20.54
C ALA A 318 14.34 33.82 19.69
N ALA A 319 13.97 33.26 18.54
CA ALA A 319 12.91 33.80 17.68
C ALA A 319 11.54 33.76 18.38
N ILE A 320 11.23 32.66 19.09
CA ILE A 320 9.98 32.51 19.85
C ILE A 320 9.93 33.50 21.03
N ARG A 321 11.04 33.74 21.73
CA ARG A 321 11.13 34.77 22.77
C ARG A 321 10.85 36.18 22.23
N VAL A 322 11.42 36.52 21.08
CA VAL A 322 11.19 37.83 20.44
C VAL A 322 9.72 37.99 20.06
N ALA A 323 9.10 36.97 19.47
CA ALA A 323 7.68 36.99 19.14
C ALA A 323 6.79 37.16 20.38
N ALA A 324 7.08 36.45 21.48
CA ALA A 324 6.32 36.56 22.73
C ALA A 324 6.45 37.95 23.37
N VAL A 325 7.65 38.54 23.37
CA VAL A 325 7.88 39.91 23.87
C VAL A 325 7.14 40.93 23.01
N VAL A 326 7.14 40.77 21.69
CA VAL A 326 6.41 41.66 20.76
C VAL A 326 4.90 41.58 20.99
N VAL A 327 4.34 40.39 21.18
CA VAL A 327 2.92 40.21 21.49
C VAL A 327 2.56 40.83 22.84
N ALA A 328 3.38 40.62 23.88
CA ALA A 328 3.16 41.22 25.19
C ALA A 328 3.23 42.76 25.14
N ALA A 329 4.20 43.32 24.40
CA ALA A 329 4.33 44.76 24.18
C ALA A 329 3.11 45.32 23.42
N LEU A 330 2.63 44.63 22.39
CA LEU A 330 1.41 44.99 21.65
C LEU A 330 0.18 44.99 22.56
N LEU A 331 0.02 43.98 23.41
CA LEU A 331 -1.09 43.91 24.37
C LEU A 331 -1.04 45.06 25.40
N ILE A 332 0.16 45.42 25.87
CA ILE A 332 0.35 46.57 26.76
C ILE A 332 0.00 47.88 26.04
N VAL A 333 0.43 48.06 24.80
CA VAL A 333 0.10 49.25 24.00
C VAL A 333 -1.41 49.34 23.75
N ILE A 334 -2.06 48.23 23.41
CA ILE A 334 -3.52 48.17 23.23
C ILE A 334 -4.24 48.51 24.54
N ALA A 335 -3.80 47.95 25.67
CA ALA A 335 -4.37 48.25 26.98
C ALA A 335 -4.19 49.74 27.35
N LEU A 336 -3.02 50.32 27.11
CA LEU A 336 -2.75 51.74 27.35
C LEU A 336 -3.60 52.64 26.45
N LEU A 337 -3.75 52.30 25.16
CA LEU A 337 -4.61 53.03 24.23
C LEU A 337 -6.09 52.94 24.63
N TYR A 338 -6.54 51.79 25.11
CA TYR A 338 -7.89 51.59 25.64
C TYR A 338 -8.14 52.41 26.92
N ILE A 339 -7.18 52.47 27.84
CA ILE A 339 -7.27 53.30 29.04
C ILE A 339 -7.29 54.79 28.67
N ARG A 340 -6.47 55.22 27.70
CA ARG A 340 -6.38 56.60 27.24
C ARG A 340 -7.67 57.06 26.54
N SER A 341 -8.26 56.19 25.72
CA SER A 341 -9.54 56.48 25.03
C SER A 341 -10.70 56.58 26.03
N ARG A 342 -10.74 55.74 27.07
CA ARG A 342 -11.71 55.85 28.17
C ARG A 342 -11.53 57.13 28.99
N ARG A 343 -10.30 57.60 29.25
CA ARG A 343 -10.07 58.88 29.94
C ARG A 343 -10.55 60.08 29.11
N LYS A 344 -10.24 60.14 27.81
CA LYS A 344 -10.77 61.19 26.91
C LYS A 344 -12.30 61.20 26.82
N SER A 345 -12.94 60.02 26.85
CA SER A 345 -14.41 59.90 26.88
C SER A 345 -15.02 60.40 28.20
N ARG A 346 -14.34 60.18 29.33
CA ARG A 346 -14.74 60.72 30.65
C ARG A 346 -14.59 62.24 30.73
N ASP A 347 -13.48 62.80 30.24
CA ASP A 347 -13.25 64.26 30.31
C ASP A 347 -14.24 65.04 29.42
N LYS A 348 -14.62 64.49 28.24
CA LYS A 348 -15.68 65.07 27.39
C LYS A 348 -17.08 65.07 28.04
N LYS A 349 -17.35 64.17 29.00
CA LYS A 349 -18.64 64.15 29.73
C LYS A 349 -18.68 65.17 30.87
N ILE A 350 -17.54 65.62 31.37
CA ILE A 350 -17.47 66.60 32.48
C ILE A 350 -17.60 68.03 31.94
N THR A 351 -17.11 68.32 30.74
CA THR A 351 -17.22 69.66 30.10
C THR A 351 -18.59 69.98 29.52
N HIS A 352 -19.49 69.00 29.35
CA HIS A 352 -20.89 69.24 28.93
C HIS A 352 -21.89 69.34 30.10
N LYS A 353 -21.40 69.38 31.35
CA LYS A 353 -22.25 69.45 32.56
C LYS A 353 -21.94 70.67 33.46
N ARG A 354 -21.31 71.71 32.92
CA ARG A 354 -21.15 73.01 33.59
C ARG A 354 -21.80 74.11 32.78
#